data_AF-A0A2G1VQ22-F1
#
_entry.id   AF-A0A2G1VQ22-F1
#
_cell.length_a   1.000
_cell.length_b   1.000
_cell.length_c   1.000
_cell.angle_alpha   90.00
_cell.angle_beta   90.00
_cell.angle_gamma   90.00
#
_symmetry.space_group_name_H-M   'P 1'
#
loop_
_entity.id
_entity.type
_entity.pdbx_description
1 polymer ?
#
loop_
_entity_poly.entity_id
_entity_poly.type
_entity_poly.pdbx_seq_one_letter_code
_entity_poly.pdbx_strand_id
1 'polypeptide(L)'
;MELDKIEKLLQLYFEGETSLEQEAQLQNYFTSDKVAAHLEEYKPLFAAFAVAREGSFNRTLELPEDKPKRYWIPIAASILLCVGLFLTFNNQSASEQDLGTYKDPEVAALKTKQALFMMGNFVNKSTGNLNKLDAFEETTKQILK
;
A
#
# COMPACT_ATOMS: atom_id res chain seq x y z
N MET A 1 -44.40 15.48 -20.37
CA MET A 1 -43.31 16.38 -19.92
C MET A 1 -42.62 15.88 -18.65
N GLU A 2 -43.33 15.48 -17.59
CA GLU A 2 -42.70 14.88 -16.39
C GLU A 2 -42.56 13.34 -16.47
N LEU A 3 -43.51 12.64 -17.10
CA LEU A 3 -43.47 11.18 -17.27
C LEU A 3 -42.33 10.72 -18.21
N ASP A 4 -42.11 11.44 -19.31
CA ASP A 4 -41.04 11.15 -20.27
C ASP A 4 -39.65 11.14 -19.62
N LYS A 5 -39.46 11.96 -18.57
CA LYS A 5 -38.21 12.01 -17.80
C LYS A 5 -38.03 10.76 -16.95
N ILE A 6 -39.10 10.27 -16.31
CA ILE A 6 -39.06 9.05 -15.50
C ILE A 6 -38.83 7.83 -16.38
N GLU A 7 -39.48 7.76 -17.55
CA GLU A 7 -39.27 6.68 -18.51
C GLU A 7 -37.82 6.64 -19.00
N LYS A 8 -37.25 7.81 -19.34
CA LYS A 8 -35.83 7.90 -19.73
C LYS A 8 -34.90 7.49 -18.59
N LEU A 9 -35.18 7.90 -17.36
CA LEU A 9 -34.40 7.49 -16.19
C LEU A 9 -34.51 5.99 -15.92
N LEU A 10 -35.69 5.41 -16.12
CA LEU A 10 -35.92 3.97 -15.97
C LEU A 10 -35.13 3.18 -17.02
N GLN A 11 -35.08 3.66 -18.26
CA GLN A 11 -34.24 3.06 -19.29
C GLN A 11 -32.75 3.10 -18.92
N LEU A 12 -32.25 4.26 -18.49
CA LEU A 12 -30.86 4.40 -18.03
C LEU A 12 -30.56 3.52 -16.81
N TYR A 13 -31.54 3.32 -15.92
CA TYR A 13 -31.41 2.42 -14.77
C TYR A 13 -31.22 0.97 -15.22
N PHE A 14 -31.98 0.53 -16.22
CA PHE A 14 -31.80 -0.81 -16.81
C PHE A 14 -30.47 -0.95 -17.58
N GLU A 15 -29.97 0.14 -18.14
CA GLU A 15 -28.64 0.20 -18.78
C GLU A 15 -27.50 0.32 -17.75
N GLY A 16 -27.80 0.59 -16.48
CA GLY A 16 -26.81 0.75 -15.41
C GLY A 16 -26.04 2.07 -15.46
N GLU A 17 -26.58 3.09 -16.14
CA GLU A 17 -25.94 4.40 -16.31
C GLU A 17 -26.47 5.49 -15.34
N THR A 18 -27.28 5.10 -14.35
CA THR A 18 -27.85 6.04 -13.38
C THR A 18 -26.88 6.46 -12.27
N SER A 19 -27.05 7.68 -11.77
CA SER A 19 -26.39 8.14 -10.54
C SER A 19 -27.24 7.83 -9.29
N LEU A 20 -26.62 7.86 -8.11
CA LEU A 20 -27.33 7.67 -6.83
C LEU A 20 -28.48 8.67 -6.61
N GLU A 21 -28.35 9.91 -7.10
CA GLU A 21 -29.40 10.93 -7.01
C GLU A 21 -30.60 10.58 -7.91
N GLN A 22 -30.33 10.06 -9.11
CA GLN A 22 -31.35 9.63 -10.06
C GLN A 22 -32.09 8.38 -9.57
N GLU A 23 -31.36 7.44 -8.95
CA GLU A 23 -31.95 6.26 -8.33
C GLU A 23 -32.82 6.62 -7.13
N ALA A 24 -32.41 7.59 -6.31
CA ALA A 24 -33.25 8.12 -5.24
C ALA A 24 -34.53 8.76 -5.80
N GLN A 25 -34.45 9.45 -6.94
CA GLN A 25 -35.62 10.01 -7.62
C GLN A 25 -36.57 8.91 -8.12
N LEU A 26 -36.04 7.85 -8.75
CA LEU A 26 -36.84 6.69 -9.17
C LEU A 26 -37.50 6.01 -7.96
N GLN A 27 -36.73 5.75 -6.89
CA GLN A 27 -37.24 5.16 -5.66
C GLN A 27 -38.40 5.98 -5.07
N ASN A 28 -38.25 7.31 -4.99
CA ASN A 28 -39.29 8.20 -4.49
C ASN A 28 -40.55 8.18 -5.38
N TYR A 29 -40.38 8.14 -6.70
CA TYR A 29 -41.51 8.07 -7.64
C TYR A 29 -42.31 6.77 -7.47
N PHE A 30 -41.63 5.61 -7.46
CA PHE A 30 -42.27 4.30 -7.35
C PHE A 30 -42.80 3.96 -5.96
N THR A 31 -42.27 4.61 -4.92
CA THR A 31 -42.80 4.52 -3.54
C THR A 31 -44.01 5.44 -3.34
N SER A 32 -44.28 6.38 -4.25
CA SER A 32 -45.44 7.26 -4.16
C SER A 32 -46.75 6.56 -4.59
N ASP A 33 -47.88 7.09 -4.10
CA ASP A 33 -49.22 6.57 -4.43
C ASP A 33 -49.66 6.83 -5.88
N LYS A 34 -48.94 7.68 -6.63
CA LYS A 34 -49.34 8.14 -7.97
C LYS A 34 -48.33 7.74 -9.04
N VAL A 35 -48.29 6.45 -9.37
CA VAL A 35 -47.50 5.90 -10.49
C VAL A 35 -48.40 5.76 -11.72
N ALA A 36 -47.86 6.03 -12.90
CA ALA A 36 -48.59 5.87 -14.15
C ALA A 36 -48.91 4.38 -14.42
N ALA A 37 -50.09 4.09 -14.98
CA ALA A 37 -50.60 2.73 -15.15
C ALA A 37 -49.64 1.79 -15.92
N HIS A 38 -48.90 2.31 -16.91
CA HIS A 38 -47.93 1.52 -17.68
C HIS A 38 -46.60 1.28 -16.96
N LEU A 39 -46.34 2.00 -15.87
CA LEU A 39 -45.12 1.87 -15.05
C LEU A 39 -45.38 1.09 -13.74
N GLU A 40 -46.63 0.74 -13.45
CA GLU A 40 -46.99 0.00 -12.23
C GLU A 40 -46.28 -1.36 -12.13
N GLU A 41 -45.95 -1.99 -13.27
CA GLU A 41 -45.23 -3.26 -13.30
C GLU A 41 -43.85 -3.19 -12.64
N TYR A 42 -43.23 -2.00 -12.61
CA TYR A 42 -41.89 -1.79 -12.05
C TYR A 42 -41.89 -1.43 -10.55
N LYS A 43 -43.06 -1.13 -9.95
CA LYS A 43 -43.18 -0.87 -8.50
C LYS A 43 -42.46 -1.88 -7.59
N PRO A 44 -42.60 -3.21 -7.78
CA PRO A 44 -41.98 -4.18 -6.88
C PRO A 44 -40.45 -4.09 -6.84
N LEU A 45 -39.79 -3.61 -7.91
CA LEU A 45 -38.33 -3.42 -7.95
C LEU A 45 -37.86 -2.42 -6.89
N PHE A 46 -38.64 -1.37 -6.66
CA PHE A 46 -38.27 -0.29 -5.74
C PHE A 46 -38.91 -0.45 -4.35
N ALA A 47 -40.05 -1.15 -4.25
CA ALA A 47 -40.77 -1.35 -3.00
C ALA A 47 -40.03 -2.26 -2.00
N ALA A 48 -39.34 -3.30 -2.48
CA ALA A 48 -38.65 -4.26 -1.61
C ALA A 48 -37.55 -3.60 -0.75
N PHE A 49 -36.83 -2.63 -1.32
CA PHE A 49 -35.77 -1.91 -0.62
C PHE A 49 -36.29 -0.98 0.47
N ALA A 50 -37.49 -0.42 0.30
CA ALA A 50 -38.12 0.40 1.34
C ALA A 50 -38.41 -0.43 2.60
N VAL A 51 -38.97 -1.64 2.41
CA VAL A 51 -39.27 -2.59 3.50
C VAL A 51 -37.98 -3.10 4.16
N ALA A 52 -36.97 -3.45 3.36
CA ALA A 52 -35.68 -3.92 3.88
C ALA A 52 -34.98 -2.86 4.75
N ARG A 53 -35.22 -1.57 4.49
CA ARG A 53 -34.63 -0.46 5.26
C ARG A 53 -35.20 -0.33 6.67
N GLU A 54 -36.43 -0.80 6.91
CA GLU A 54 -37.05 -0.78 8.24
C GLU A 54 -36.40 -1.80 9.19
N GLY A 55 -35.86 -2.89 8.64
CA GLY A 55 -35.13 -3.93 9.37
C GLY A 55 -33.69 -3.55 9.70
N SER A 56 -33.46 -2.45 10.41
CA SER A 56 -32.11 -2.12 10.88
C SER A 56 -31.66 -3.08 12.00
N PHE A 57 -30.49 -3.69 11.85
CA PHE A 57 -29.88 -4.52 12.89
C PHE A 57 -29.36 -3.61 14.01
N ASN A 58 -30.20 -3.35 15.00
CA ASN A 58 -29.93 -2.40 16.08
C ASN A 58 -29.29 -3.05 17.33
N ARG A 59 -28.65 -4.21 17.16
CA ARG A 59 -27.92 -4.85 18.27
C ARG A 59 -26.49 -4.36 18.30
N THR A 60 -26.10 -3.84 19.45
CA THR A 60 -24.70 -3.59 19.78
C THR A 60 -23.95 -4.92 19.73
N LEU A 61 -23.04 -5.06 18.77
CA LEU A 61 -22.17 -6.23 18.66
C LEU A 61 -21.16 -6.18 19.79
N GLU A 62 -21.36 -6.98 20.84
CA GLU A 62 -20.33 -7.25 21.82
C GLU A 62 -19.33 -8.23 21.21
N LEU A 63 -18.26 -7.70 20.61
CA LEU A 63 -17.16 -8.52 20.16
C LEU A 63 -16.33 -8.97 21.38
N PRO A 64 -16.15 -10.28 21.61
CA PRO A 64 -15.24 -10.74 22.65
C PRO A 64 -13.81 -10.33 22.28
N GLU A 65 -13.23 -9.43 23.05
CA GLU A 65 -11.85 -8.99 22.86
C GLU A 65 -10.92 -10.04 23.48
N ASP A 66 -10.68 -11.15 22.76
CA ASP A 66 -9.75 -12.19 23.19
C ASP A 66 -8.31 -11.76 22.87
N LYS A 67 -7.73 -10.94 23.74
CA LYS A 67 -6.31 -10.58 23.64
C LYS A 67 -5.47 -11.71 24.21
N PRO A 68 -4.54 -12.31 23.43
CA PRO A 68 -3.65 -13.33 23.97
C PRO A 68 -2.80 -12.72 25.07
N LYS A 69 -2.96 -13.26 26.27
CA LYS A 69 -2.21 -12.91 27.48
C LYS A 69 -0.74 -13.28 27.33
N ARG A 70 0.04 -12.39 26.74
CA ARG A 70 1.45 -12.63 26.40
C ARG A 70 2.41 -12.39 27.58
N TYR A 71 2.05 -12.91 28.76
CA TYR A 71 2.84 -12.82 30.00
C TYR A 71 4.20 -13.54 29.92
N TRP A 72 4.40 -14.36 28.89
CA TRP A 72 5.63 -15.10 28.68
C TRP A 72 6.72 -14.31 27.93
N ILE A 73 6.42 -13.13 27.35
CA ILE A 73 7.46 -12.27 26.73
C ILE A 73 8.57 -11.88 27.71
N PRO A 74 8.29 -11.30 28.90
CA PRO A 74 9.36 -10.86 29.79
C PRO A 74 10.22 -12.04 30.27
N ILE A 75 9.61 -13.21 30.46
CA ILE A 75 10.29 -14.44 30.85
C ILE A 75 11.23 -14.91 29.73
N ALA A 76 10.74 -14.97 28.49
CA ALA A 76 11.56 -15.34 27.34
C ALA A 76 12.71 -14.35 27.10
N ALA A 77 12.46 -13.04 27.24
CA ALA A 77 13.48 -12.01 27.08
C ALA A 77 14.60 -12.12 28.13
N SER A 78 14.26 -12.42 29.39
CA SER A 78 15.26 -12.63 30.44
C SER A 78 16.14 -13.85 30.17
N ILE A 79 15.56 -14.96 29.71
CA ILE A 79 16.32 -16.18 29.37
C ILE A 79 17.26 -15.90 28.19
N LEU A 80 16.77 -15.26 27.13
CA LEU A 80 17.59 -14.90 25.97
C LEU A 80 18.74 -13.96 26.33
N LEU A 81 18.52 -12.99 27.22
CA LEU A 81 19.56 -12.09 27.70
C LEU A 81 20.64 -12.86 28.46
N CYS A 82 20.25 -13.74 29.40
CA CYS A 82 21.20 -14.57 30.14
C CYS A 82 22.00 -15.49 29.22
N VAL A 83 21.35 -16.17 28.27
CA VAL A 83 22.02 -17.06 27.31
C VAL A 83 22.94 -16.28 26.37
N GLY A 84 22.48 -15.12 25.87
CA GLY A 84 23.27 -14.25 25.01
C GLY A 84 24.53 -13.75 25.71
N LEU A 85 24.41 -13.23 26.93
CA LEU A 85 25.58 -12.82 27.71
C LEU A 85 26.50 -14.01 28.02
N PHE A 86 25.95 -15.15 28.43
CA PHE A 86 26.74 -16.34 28.73
C PHE A 86 27.56 -16.81 27.51
N LEU A 87 26.96 -16.86 26.33
CA LEU A 87 27.66 -17.20 25.09
C LEU A 87 28.69 -16.12 24.72
N THR A 88 28.36 -14.83 24.81
CA THR A 88 29.31 -13.75 24.49
C THR A 88 30.53 -13.77 25.41
N PHE A 89 30.34 -13.87 26.73
CA PHE A 89 31.46 -13.89 27.69
C PHE A 89 32.29 -15.18 27.57
N ASN A 90 31.64 -16.32 27.32
CA ASN A 90 32.34 -17.61 27.20
C ASN A 90 33.03 -17.79 25.84
N ASN A 91 32.54 -17.12 24.79
CA ASN A 91 33.11 -17.16 23.44
C ASN A 91 34.09 -15.99 23.18
N GLN A 92 34.39 -15.16 24.18
CA GLN A 92 35.34 -14.05 24.08
C GLN A 92 36.82 -14.49 24.11
N SER A 93 37.08 -15.77 23.89
CA SER A 93 38.42 -16.34 23.68
C SER A 93 38.62 -16.71 22.21
N ALA A 94 38.48 -15.73 21.30
CA ALA A 94 39.12 -15.70 19.98
C ALA A 94 38.60 -14.52 19.15
N SER A 95 39.16 -13.34 19.38
CA SER A 95 39.35 -12.41 18.26
C SER A 95 40.82 -12.02 18.23
N GLU A 96 41.67 -12.99 17.90
CA GLU A 96 42.92 -12.63 17.24
C GLU A 96 42.54 -11.83 15.98
N GLN A 97 43.27 -10.74 15.74
CA GLN A 97 43.04 -9.83 14.61
C GLN A 97 42.89 -10.58 13.29
N ASP A 98 41.64 -10.80 12.86
CA ASP A 98 41.36 -11.36 11.53
C ASP A 98 41.57 -10.26 10.49
N LEU A 99 42.83 -10.12 10.07
CA LEU A 99 43.28 -9.23 9.02
C LEU A 99 43.04 -9.83 7.61
N GLY A 100 42.24 -10.89 7.53
CA GLY A 100 41.92 -11.61 6.31
C GLY A 100 43.17 -12.30 5.72
N THR A 101 43.42 -12.08 4.43
CA THR A 101 44.51 -12.75 3.70
C THR A 101 45.91 -12.37 4.20
N TYR A 102 46.07 -11.23 4.87
CA TYR A 102 47.36 -10.73 5.33
C TYR A 102 47.43 -10.83 6.84
N LYS A 103 48.51 -11.38 7.41
CA LYS A 103 48.70 -11.50 8.87
C LYS A 103 49.30 -10.24 9.50
N ASP A 104 49.75 -9.31 8.68
CA ASP A 104 50.39 -8.06 9.10
C ASP A 104 49.42 -6.88 8.87
N PRO A 105 49.07 -6.11 9.92
CA PRO A 105 48.09 -5.04 9.84
C PRO A 105 48.53 -3.88 8.94
N GLU A 106 49.83 -3.60 8.85
CA GLU A 106 50.36 -2.52 8.03
C GLU A 106 50.26 -2.88 6.54
N VAL A 107 50.55 -4.14 6.20
CA VAL A 107 50.45 -4.66 4.84
C VAL A 107 49.00 -4.71 4.37
N ALA A 108 48.08 -5.16 5.24
CA ALA A 108 46.65 -5.17 4.95
C ALA A 108 46.13 -3.75 4.65
N ALA A 109 46.50 -2.78 5.49
CA ALA A 109 46.09 -1.39 5.31
C ALA A 109 46.66 -0.78 4.02
N LEU A 110 47.93 -1.05 3.69
CA LEU A 110 48.56 -0.55 2.46
C LEU A 110 47.89 -1.11 1.20
N LYS A 111 47.61 -2.42 1.16
CA LYS A 111 46.94 -3.05 0.02
C LYS A 111 45.53 -2.51 -0.18
N THR A 112 44.79 -2.31 0.91
CA THR A 112 43.45 -1.70 0.86
C THR A 112 43.52 -0.27 0.35
N LYS A 113 44.45 0.55 0.86
CA LYS A 113 44.66 1.93 0.37
C LYS A 113 44.98 1.96 -1.13
N GLN A 114 45.83 1.06 -1.60
CA GLN A 114 46.18 0.96 -3.02
C GLN A 114 44.96 0.59 -3.88
N ALA A 115 44.16 -0.38 -3.44
CA ALA A 115 42.94 -0.79 -4.13
C ALA A 115 41.89 0.34 -4.17
N LEU A 116 41.67 1.03 -3.05
CA LEU A 116 40.78 2.19 -2.96
C LEU A 116 41.23 3.33 -3.89
N PHE A 117 42.53 3.60 -3.95
CA PHE A 117 43.09 4.62 -4.84
C PHE A 117 42.86 4.27 -6.33
N MET A 118 43.08 3.01 -6.72
CA MET A 118 42.77 2.56 -8.08
C MET A 118 41.28 2.71 -8.40
N MET A 119 40.41 2.29 -7.47
CA MET A 119 38.95 2.41 -7.65
C MET A 119 38.51 3.87 -7.81
N GLY A 120 39.05 4.79 -7.00
CA GLY A 120 38.80 6.23 -7.13
C GLY A 120 39.19 6.79 -8.50
N ASN A 121 40.34 6.36 -9.04
CA ASN A 121 40.77 6.76 -10.38
C ASN A 121 39.85 6.24 -11.49
N PHE A 122 39.33 5.01 -11.37
CA PHE A 122 38.35 4.48 -12.31
C PHE A 122 37.04 5.26 -12.26
N VAL A 123 36.55 5.57 -11.06
CA VAL A 123 35.33 6.36 -10.85
C VAL A 123 35.48 7.78 -11.44
N ASN A 124 36.61 8.44 -11.20
CA ASN A 124 36.86 9.78 -11.76
C ASN A 124 36.89 9.76 -13.30
N LYS A 125 37.51 8.73 -13.90
CA LYS A 125 37.50 8.53 -15.35
C LYS A 125 36.11 8.22 -15.90
N SER A 126 35.29 7.43 -15.20
CA SER A 126 33.92 7.16 -15.64
C SER A 126 33.04 8.40 -15.57
N THR A 127 33.10 9.17 -14.48
CA THR A 127 32.31 10.40 -14.33
C THR A 127 32.72 11.48 -15.34
N GLY A 128 34.00 11.58 -15.71
CA GLY A 128 34.45 12.48 -16.77
C GLY A 128 33.85 12.20 -18.16
N ASN A 129 33.42 10.96 -18.43
CA ASN A 129 32.71 10.62 -19.67
C ASN A 129 31.20 10.90 -19.59
N LEU A 130 30.63 11.03 -18.39
CA LEU A 130 29.22 11.42 -18.20
C LEU A 130 28.98 12.88 -18.56
N ASN A 131 29.96 13.77 -18.35
CA ASN A 131 29.87 15.17 -18.81
C ASN A 131 29.65 15.31 -20.33
N LYS A 132 30.07 14.31 -21.14
CA LYS A 132 29.80 14.30 -22.59
C LYS A 132 28.35 13.91 -22.91
N LEU A 133 27.72 13.11 -22.06
CA LEU A 133 26.30 12.76 -22.16
C LEU A 133 25.42 13.96 -21.77
N ASP A 134 25.83 14.76 -20.79
CA ASP A 134 25.14 16.01 -20.43
C ASP A 134 25.14 17.02 -21.60
N ALA A 135 26.28 17.19 -22.28
CA ALA A 135 26.36 18.03 -23.48
C ALA A 135 25.49 17.50 -24.63
N PHE A 136 25.39 16.18 -24.78
CA PHE A 136 24.50 15.55 -25.75
C PHE A 136 23.02 15.78 -25.42
N GLU A 137 22.65 15.71 -24.14
CA GLU A 137 21.30 16.02 -23.67
C GLU A 137 20.94 17.50 -23.92
N GLU A 138 21.86 18.43 -23.65
CA GLU A 138 21.66 19.86 -23.92
C GLU A 138 21.48 20.15 -25.42
N THR A 139 22.32 19.58 -26.28
CA THR A 139 22.16 19.74 -27.75
C THR A 139 20.85 19.14 -28.25
N THR A 140 20.45 17.98 -27.73
CA THR A 140 19.17 17.34 -28.06
C THR A 140 17.98 18.21 -27.63
N LYS A 141 18.02 18.81 -26.43
CA LYS A 141 17.00 19.75 -25.94
C LYS A 141 16.92 21.04 -26.78
N GLN A 142 18.02 21.51 -27.36
CA GLN A 142 18.01 22.67 -28.26
C GLN A 142 17.41 22.33 -29.63
N ILE A 143 17.61 21.11 -30.15
CA ILE A 143 17.10 20.68 -31.46
C ILE A 143 15.61 20.30 -31.40
N LEU A 144 15.13 19.78 -30.26
CA LEU A 144 13.73 19.37 -30.07
C LEU A 144 12.79 20.51 -29.60
N LYS A 145 13.22 21.77 -29.69
CA LYS A 145 12.41 22.95 -29.32
C LYS A 145 11.93 23.73 -30.54
#